data_AF-P06243-F1
#
_entry.id   AF-P06243-F1
#
_cell.length_a   1.000
_cell.length_b   1.000
_cell.length_c   1.000
_cell.angle_alpha   90.00
_cell.angle_beta   90.00
_cell.angle_gamma   90.00
#
_symmetry.space_group_name_H-M   'P 1'
#
loop_
_entity.id
_entity.type
_entity.pdbx_description
1 polymer ?
#
loop_
_entity_poly.entity_id
_entity_poly.type
_entity_poly.pdbx_seq_one_letter_code
_entity_poly.pdbx_strand_id
1 'polypeptide(L)'
;MTSKTKNIDDIPPEIKEEMIQLYHDLPGIENEYKLIDKIGEGTFSSVYKAKDITGKITKKFASHFWNYGSNYVALKKIYVTSSPQRIYNELNLLYIMTGSSRVAPLCDAKRVRDQVIAVLPYYPHEEFRTFYRDLPIKGIKKYIWELLRALKFVHSKGIIHRDIKPTNFLFNLELGRGVLVDFGLAEAQMDYKSMISSQNDYDNYANTNHDGGYSMRNHEQFCPCIMRNQYSPNSHNQTPPMVTIQNGKVVHLNNVNGVDLTKGYPKNETRRIKRANRAGTRGFRAPEVLMKCGAQSTKIDIWSVGVILLSLLGRRFPMFQSLDDADSLLELCTIFGWKELRKCAALHGLGFEASGLIWDKPNGYSNGLKEFVYDLLNKECTIGTFPEYSVAFETFGFLQQELHDRMSIEPQLPDPKTNMDAVDAYELKKYQEEIWSDHYWCFQVLEQCFEMDPQKRSSAEDLLKTPFFNELNENTYLLDGESTDEDDVVSSSEADLLDKDVLLISE
;
A
#
# COMPACT_ATOMS: atom_id res chain seq x y z
N MET A 1 11.64 19.72 12.94
CA MET A 1 11.40 21.19 12.76
C MET A 1 10.06 21.55 13.40
N THR A 2 10.05 22.43 14.39
CA THR A 2 8.82 22.88 15.05
C THR A 2 7.88 23.56 14.04
N SER A 3 6.74 22.92 13.77
CA SER A 3 5.63 23.48 13.00
C SER A 3 5.27 24.85 13.59
N LYS A 4 5.74 25.94 12.97
CA LYS A 4 5.21 27.28 13.23
C LYS A 4 3.71 27.20 13.04
N THR A 5 2.95 27.39 14.12
CA THR A 5 1.51 27.61 14.03
C THR A 5 1.31 28.81 13.11
N LYS A 6 0.86 28.57 11.87
CA LYS A 6 0.42 29.63 10.97
C LYS A 6 -0.55 30.52 11.73
N ASN A 7 -0.33 31.82 11.68
CA ASN A 7 -1.31 32.74 12.26
C ASN A 7 -2.59 32.61 11.42
N ILE A 8 -3.77 32.81 12.01
CA ILE A 8 -5.04 32.70 11.25
C ILE A 8 -5.03 33.65 10.05
N ASP A 9 -4.28 34.75 10.14
CA ASP A 9 -4.11 35.72 9.06
C ASP A 9 -3.32 35.17 7.86
N ASP A 10 -2.51 34.12 8.05
CA ASP A 10 -1.71 33.47 6.99
C ASP A 10 -2.51 32.43 6.19
N ILE A 11 -3.75 32.12 6.58
CA ILE A 11 -4.58 31.12 5.91
C ILE A 11 -5.19 31.75 4.64
N PRO A 12 -5.08 31.09 3.46
CA PRO A 12 -5.72 31.54 2.22
C PRO A 12 -7.23 31.81 2.40
N PRO A 13 -7.79 32.88 1.78
CA PRO A 13 -9.21 33.23 1.91
C PRO A 13 -10.16 32.07 1.57
N GLU A 14 -9.85 31.30 0.53
CA GLU A 14 -10.62 30.12 0.11
C GLU A 14 -10.74 29.08 1.23
N ILE A 15 -9.65 28.80 1.93
CA ILE A 15 -9.64 27.86 3.07
C ILE A 15 -10.45 28.42 4.25
N LYS A 16 -10.40 29.74 4.49
CA LYS A 16 -11.22 30.37 5.53
C LYS A 16 -12.71 30.23 5.21
N GLU A 17 -13.11 30.44 3.96
CA GLU A 17 -14.49 30.26 3.50
C GLU A 17 -14.96 28.82 3.71
N GLU A 18 -14.13 27.83 3.33
CA GLU A 18 -14.45 26.42 3.58
C GLU A 18 -14.58 26.07 5.08
N MET A 19 -13.72 26.62 5.93
CA MET A 19 -13.80 26.43 7.38
C MET A 19 -15.09 27.05 7.95
N ILE A 20 -15.48 28.23 7.47
CA ILE A 20 -16.74 28.88 7.86
C ILE A 20 -17.94 28.03 7.39
N GLN A 21 -17.88 27.52 6.16
CA GLN A 21 -18.91 26.64 5.63
C GLN A 21 -19.04 25.37 6.48
N LEU A 22 -17.93 24.82 6.97
CA LEU A 22 -17.96 23.64 7.86
C LEU A 22 -18.71 23.90 9.18
N TYR A 23 -18.53 25.07 9.79
CA TYR A 23 -19.29 25.46 10.98
C TYR A 23 -20.79 25.62 10.67
N HIS A 24 -21.14 26.16 9.50
CA HIS A 24 -22.52 26.28 9.07
C HIS A 24 -23.17 24.90 8.81
N ASP A 25 -22.43 23.98 8.20
CA ASP A 25 -22.89 22.64 7.85
C ASP A 25 -23.13 21.75 9.08
N LEU A 26 -22.39 21.99 10.17
CA LEU A 26 -22.46 21.24 11.42
C LEU A 26 -22.60 22.18 12.62
N PRO A 27 -23.79 22.75 12.84
CA PRO A 27 -24.01 23.72 13.93
C PRO A 27 -23.63 23.15 15.30
N GLY A 28 -22.89 23.94 16.09
CA GLY A 28 -22.46 23.61 17.44
C GLY A 28 -21.10 22.92 17.51
N ILE A 29 -20.52 22.51 16.38
CA ILE A 29 -19.17 21.92 16.34
C ILE A 29 -18.10 22.92 16.82
N GLU A 30 -18.32 24.22 16.63
CA GLU A 30 -17.47 25.32 17.10
C GLU A 30 -17.33 25.39 18.63
N ASN A 31 -18.28 24.82 19.38
CA ASN A 31 -18.21 24.72 20.83
C ASN A 31 -17.26 23.60 21.29
N GLU A 32 -17.04 22.60 20.45
CA GLU A 32 -16.20 21.45 20.73
C GLU A 32 -14.81 21.58 20.09
N TYR A 33 -14.74 22.15 18.90
CA TYR A 33 -13.54 22.21 18.07
C TYR A 33 -13.32 23.58 17.46
N LYS A 34 -12.10 24.12 17.64
CA LYS A 34 -11.65 25.32 16.94
C LYS A 34 -10.82 24.91 15.72
N LEU A 35 -11.37 25.06 14.51
CA LEU A 35 -10.66 24.85 13.25
C LEU A 35 -9.43 25.75 13.16
N ILE A 36 -8.32 25.18 12.70
CA ILE A 36 -7.00 25.84 12.58
C ILE A 36 -6.57 25.98 11.13
N ASP A 37 -6.63 24.90 10.33
CA ASP A 37 -6.22 24.91 8.91
C ASP A 37 -6.88 23.71 8.20
N LYS A 38 -6.98 23.76 6.86
CA LYS A 38 -7.28 22.59 6.04
C LYS A 38 -5.96 21.88 5.72
N ILE A 39 -5.84 20.62 6.11
CA ILE A 39 -4.60 19.84 6.03
C ILE A 39 -4.62 18.76 4.95
N GLY A 40 -5.78 18.49 4.37
CA GLY A 40 -5.88 17.49 3.31
C GLY A 40 -7.17 17.61 2.52
N GLU A 41 -7.10 17.21 1.27
CA GLU A 41 -8.25 17.07 0.38
C GLU A 41 -8.07 15.82 -0.47
N GLY A 42 -9.15 15.05 -0.59
CA GLY A 42 -9.19 13.84 -1.41
C GLY A 42 -10.47 13.79 -2.23
N THR A 43 -10.63 12.69 -2.96
CA THR A 43 -11.79 12.48 -3.84
C THR A 43 -13.11 12.37 -3.07
N PHE A 44 -13.07 11.99 -1.79
CA PHE A 44 -14.25 11.66 -0.99
C PHE A 44 -14.36 12.46 0.30
N SER A 45 -13.39 13.30 0.62
CA SER A 45 -13.34 14.02 1.89
C SER A 45 -12.37 15.19 1.88
N SER A 46 -12.60 16.12 2.78
CA SER A 46 -11.65 17.17 3.20
C SER A 46 -11.28 16.98 4.67
N VAL A 47 -10.02 17.22 5.04
CA VAL A 47 -9.51 17.04 6.40
C VAL A 47 -9.02 18.37 6.96
N TYR A 48 -9.49 18.72 8.15
CA TYR A 48 -9.13 19.95 8.84
C TYR A 48 -8.40 19.64 10.14
N LYS A 49 -7.35 20.41 10.45
CA LYS A 49 -6.75 20.43 11.78
C LYS A 49 -7.61 21.30 12.67
N ALA A 50 -7.99 20.79 13.85
CA ALA A 50 -8.75 21.54 14.84
C ALA A 50 -8.15 21.36 16.23
N LYS A 51 -8.39 22.33 17.12
CA LYS A 51 -8.10 22.21 18.54
C LYS A 51 -9.35 21.68 19.27
N ASP A 52 -9.23 20.58 20.00
CA ASP A 52 -10.26 20.11 20.93
C ASP A 52 -10.34 21.09 22.12
N ILE A 53 -11.42 21.88 22.17
CA ILE A 53 -11.64 22.91 23.18
C ILE A 53 -12.03 22.26 24.51
N THR A 54 -12.76 21.16 24.46
CA THR A 54 -13.27 20.42 25.63
C THR A 54 -12.19 19.56 26.27
N GLY A 55 -11.22 19.12 25.48
CA GLY A 55 -10.24 18.10 25.83
C GLY A 55 -10.84 16.71 26.04
N LYS A 56 -12.11 16.50 25.65
CA LYS A 56 -12.83 15.23 25.83
C LYS A 56 -12.15 14.12 25.04
N ILE A 57 -11.82 14.38 23.78
CA ILE A 57 -11.20 13.40 22.89
C ILE A 57 -9.74 13.20 23.26
N THR A 58 -9.01 14.29 23.46
CA THR A 58 -7.56 14.23 23.68
C THR A 58 -7.21 13.56 25.01
N LYS A 59 -8.07 13.68 26.04
CA LYS A 59 -7.93 12.92 27.29
C LYS A 59 -8.34 11.45 27.14
N LYS A 60 -9.48 11.17 26.48
CA LYS A 60 -10.00 9.80 26.33
C LYS A 60 -9.07 8.91 25.50
N PHE A 61 -8.45 9.46 24.46
CA PHE A 61 -7.59 8.74 23.52
C PHE A 61 -6.11 9.11 23.66
N ALA A 62 -5.67 9.54 24.86
CA ALA A 62 -4.33 10.07 25.10
C ALA A 62 -3.20 9.16 24.60
N SER A 63 -3.35 7.83 24.72
CA SER A 63 -2.38 6.82 24.27
C SER A 63 -2.18 6.78 22.75
N HIS A 64 -3.14 7.26 21.96
CA HIS A 64 -3.05 7.27 20.49
C HIS A 64 -2.35 8.51 19.93
N PHE A 65 -2.12 9.54 20.75
CA PHE A 65 -1.38 10.73 20.32
C PHE A 65 0.13 10.49 20.48
N TRP A 66 0.92 10.89 19.50
CA TRP A 66 2.38 10.79 19.61
C TRP A 66 2.98 11.69 20.71
N ASN A 67 2.33 12.81 21.01
CA ASN A 67 2.75 13.74 22.04
C ASN A 67 1.70 13.82 23.15
N TYR A 68 2.10 13.51 24.38
CA TYR A 68 1.23 13.66 25.54
C TYR A 68 0.82 15.12 25.71
N GLY A 69 -0.47 15.37 25.96
CA GLY A 69 -1.02 16.73 26.06
C GLY A 69 -1.29 17.43 24.72
N SER A 70 -1.18 16.73 23.59
CA SER A 70 -1.67 17.26 22.31
C SER A 70 -3.16 17.58 22.41
N ASN A 71 -3.53 18.81 22.09
CA ASN A 71 -4.93 19.25 22.06
C ASN A 71 -5.48 19.36 20.63
N TYR A 72 -4.82 18.73 19.66
CA TYR A 72 -5.17 18.85 18.24
C TYR A 72 -5.78 17.56 17.71
N VAL A 73 -6.85 17.67 16.94
CA VAL A 73 -7.54 16.57 16.26
C VAL A 73 -7.60 16.83 14.76
N ALA A 74 -7.80 15.78 13.97
CA ALA A 74 -8.12 15.85 12.55
C ALA A 74 -9.62 15.61 12.36
N LEU A 75 -10.31 16.57 11.75
CA LEU A 75 -11.72 16.47 11.40
C LEU A 75 -11.83 16.11 9.92
N LYS A 76 -12.20 14.86 9.63
CA LYS A 76 -12.42 14.38 8.26
C LYS A 76 -13.88 14.56 7.90
N LYS A 77 -14.18 15.61 7.12
CA LYS A 77 -15.51 15.85 6.52
C LYS A 77 -15.66 14.97 5.29
N ILE A 78 -16.60 14.03 5.34
CA ILE A 78 -16.89 13.14 4.22
C ILE A 78 -17.85 13.86 3.26
N TYR A 79 -17.57 13.83 1.96
CA TYR A 79 -18.41 14.48 0.96
C TYR A 79 -19.78 13.81 0.86
N VAL A 80 -20.81 14.63 0.70
CA VAL A 80 -22.23 14.23 0.58
C VAL A 80 -22.51 13.29 -0.61
N THR A 81 -21.62 13.26 -1.59
CA THR A 81 -21.69 12.34 -2.75
C THR A 81 -21.33 10.89 -2.39
N SER A 82 -20.82 10.64 -1.18
CA SER A 82 -20.50 9.30 -0.70
C SER A 82 -21.78 8.58 -0.26
N SER A 83 -22.01 7.38 -0.79
CA SER A 83 -23.17 6.57 -0.39
C SER A 83 -23.15 6.24 1.11
N PRO A 84 -24.30 6.20 1.81
CA PRO A 84 -24.36 5.84 3.23
C PRO A 84 -23.65 4.54 3.58
N GLN A 85 -23.78 3.51 2.74
CA GLN A 85 -23.11 2.22 2.94
C GLN A 85 -21.58 2.34 2.97
N ARG A 86 -21.02 3.23 2.16
CA ARG A 86 -19.58 3.49 2.10
C ARG A 86 -19.10 4.25 3.33
N ILE A 87 -19.86 5.25 3.76
CA ILE A 87 -19.59 6.01 4.99
C ILE A 87 -19.59 5.06 6.19
N TYR A 88 -20.63 4.23 6.30
CA TYR A 88 -20.75 3.22 7.35
C TYR A 88 -19.58 2.24 7.33
N ASN A 89 -19.21 1.71 6.15
CA ASN A 89 -18.08 0.81 6.02
C ASN A 89 -16.76 1.45 6.50
N GLU A 90 -16.47 2.69 6.08
CA GLU A 90 -15.27 3.40 6.50
C GLU A 90 -15.22 3.61 8.03
N LEU A 91 -16.31 4.11 8.62
CA LEU A 91 -16.38 4.34 10.07
C LEU A 91 -16.30 3.03 10.86
N ASN A 92 -16.95 1.98 10.39
CA ASN A 92 -16.93 0.66 11.03
C ASN A 92 -15.53 0.03 10.97
N LEU A 93 -14.83 0.15 9.83
CA LEU A 93 -13.44 -0.32 9.71
C LEU A 93 -12.51 0.44 10.64
N LEU A 94 -12.62 1.77 10.71
CA LEU A 94 -11.82 2.57 11.64
C LEU A 94 -12.10 2.20 13.11
N TYR A 95 -13.37 1.94 13.46
CA TYR A 95 -13.76 1.49 14.78
C TYR A 95 -13.11 0.13 15.13
N ILE A 96 -13.19 -0.86 14.23
CA ILE A 96 -12.56 -2.18 14.39
C ILE A 96 -11.03 -2.08 14.54
N MET A 97 -10.42 -1.07 13.91
CA MET A 97 -8.97 -0.87 13.91
C MET A 97 -8.43 -0.09 15.12
N THR A 98 -9.30 0.37 16.02
CA THR A 98 -8.91 1.19 17.19
C THR A 98 -7.88 0.50 18.08
N GLY A 99 -7.83 -0.84 18.10
CA GLY A 99 -6.88 -1.61 18.93
C GLY A 99 -5.41 -1.55 18.52
N SER A 100 -5.00 -0.69 17.57
CA SER A 100 -3.58 -0.55 17.21
C SER A 100 -3.16 0.91 17.17
N SER A 101 -2.01 1.22 17.78
CA SER A 101 -1.37 2.55 17.70
C SER A 101 -0.80 2.89 16.31
N ARG A 102 -0.80 1.93 15.38
CA ARG A 102 -0.27 2.08 14.01
C ARG A 102 -1.34 2.35 12.95
N VAL A 103 -2.61 2.33 13.36
CA VAL A 103 -3.74 2.74 12.56
C VAL A 103 -4.45 3.87 13.31
N ALA A 104 -4.82 4.95 12.61
CA ALA A 104 -5.50 6.04 13.28
C ALA A 104 -6.88 5.58 13.80
N PRO A 105 -7.17 5.70 15.11
CA PRO A 105 -8.44 5.29 15.66
C PRO A 105 -9.55 6.26 15.28
N LEU A 106 -10.79 5.76 15.24
CA LEU A 106 -11.98 6.61 15.23
C LEU A 106 -12.26 7.11 16.65
N CYS A 107 -12.03 8.39 16.92
CA CYS A 107 -12.27 8.95 18.25
C CYS A 107 -13.75 9.33 18.49
N ASP A 108 -14.40 9.88 17.47
CA ASP A 108 -15.81 10.27 17.47
C ASP A 108 -16.32 10.37 16.02
N ALA A 109 -17.63 10.32 15.84
CA ALA A 109 -18.28 10.56 14.56
C ALA A 109 -19.54 11.40 14.77
N LYS A 110 -19.68 12.49 14.00
CA LYS A 110 -20.83 13.40 14.07
C LYS A 110 -21.55 13.43 12.74
N ARG A 111 -22.89 13.41 12.78
CA ARG A 111 -23.76 13.52 11.60
C ARG A 111 -24.84 14.56 11.84
N VAL A 112 -25.01 15.46 10.88
CA VAL A 112 -26.19 16.34 10.76
C VAL A 112 -26.68 16.23 9.33
N ARG A 113 -27.86 15.63 9.13
CA ARG A 113 -28.40 15.33 7.80
C ARG A 113 -27.39 14.50 6.98
N ASP A 114 -26.99 14.99 5.82
CA ASP A 114 -26.03 14.41 4.89
C ASP A 114 -24.57 14.77 5.21
N GLN A 115 -24.34 15.68 6.16
CA GLN A 115 -23.00 16.06 6.60
C GLN A 115 -22.48 15.09 7.64
N VAL A 116 -21.31 14.48 7.38
CA VAL A 116 -20.66 13.53 8.28
C VAL A 116 -19.21 13.93 8.52
N ILE A 117 -18.80 14.00 9.78
CA ILE A 117 -17.40 14.15 10.20
C ILE A 117 -16.96 12.95 11.02
N ALA A 118 -15.79 12.40 10.70
CA ALA A 118 -15.01 11.55 11.58
C ALA A 118 -13.95 12.39 12.32
N VAL A 119 -13.83 12.19 13.63
CA VAL A 119 -12.80 12.82 14.47
C VAL A 119 -11.69 11.80 14.72
N LEU A 120 -10.46 12.16 14.38
CA LEU A 120 -9.27 11.34 14.56
C LEU A 120 -8.19 12.13 15.32
N PRO A 121 -7.17 11.47 15.91
CA PRO A 121 -6.01 12.18 16.44
C PRO A 121 -5.28 12.93 15.33
N TYR A 122 -4.81 14.16 15.61
CA TYR A 122 -3.90 14.85 14.69
C TYR A 122 -2.47 14.33 14.90
N TYR A 123 -1.87 13.80 13.83
CA TYR A 123 -0.50 13.32 13.81
C TYR A 123 0.39 14.34 13.09
N PRO A 124 1.29 15.06 13.80
CA PRO A 124 2.25 15.97 13.17
C PRO A 124 3.23 15.16 12.30
N HIS A 125 3.18 15.34 10.99
CA HIS A 125 3.98 14.58 10.03
C HIS A 125 4.61 15.53 9.00
N GLU A 126 5.57 15.00 8.25
CA GLU A 126 6.19 15.69 7.12
C GLU A 126 5.56 15.19 5.81
N GLU A 127 5.40 16.08 4.83
CA GLU A 127 4.92 15.67 3.51
C GLU A 127 5.99 14.82 2.82
N PHE A 128 5.62 13.68 2.25
CA PHE A 128 6.57 12.78 1.59
C PHE A 128 7.51 13.48 0.59
N ARG A 129 7.00 14.51 -0.11
CA ARG A 129 7.76 15.31 -1.09
C ARG A 129 8.95 16.06 -0.49
N THR A 130 8.97 16.32 0.82
CA THR A 130 10.05 17.07 1.48
C THR A 130 11.28 16.21 1.77
N PHE A 131 11.11 14.89 1.91
CA PHE A 131 12.19 14.01 2.35
C PHE A 131 12.47 12.82 1.43
N TYR A 132 11.58 12.45 0.50
CA TYR A 132 11.74 11.22 -0.29
C TYR A 132 13.05 11.11 -1.09
N ARG A 133 13.65 12.25 -1.45
CA ARG A 133 14.93 12.29 -2.17
C ARG A 133 16.12 12.02 -1.26
N ASP A 134 16.07 12.51 -0.03
CA ASP A 134 17.23 12.63 0.85
C ASP A 134 17.03 11.88 2.17
N LEU A 135 16.17 10.85 2.18
CA LEU A 135 16.00 9.93 3.30
C LEU A 135 17.10 8.85 3.25
N PRO A 136 17.98 8.74 4.25
CA PRO A 136 19.05 7.74 4.25
C PRO A 136 18.48 6.32 4.35
N ILE A 137 19.27 5.29 4.02
CA ILE A 137 18.80 3.89 4.00
C ILE A 137 18.22 3.44 5.35
N LYS A 138 18.78 3.90 6.48
CA LYS A 138 18.23 3.65 7.82
C LYS A 138 16.86 4.30 8.02
N GLY A 139 16.65 5.49 7.45
CA GLY A 139 15.36 6.17 7.43
C GLY A 139 14.33 5.45 6.55
N ILE A 140 14.75 4.97 5.36
CA ILE A 140 13.93 4.13 4.47
C ILE A 140 13.52 2.84 5.20
N LYS A 141 14.48 2.16 5.83
CA LYS A 141 14.26 0.97 6.65
C LYS A 141 13.19 1.23 7.71
N LYS A 142 13.32 2.32 8.48
CA LYS A 142 12.35 2.69 9.52
C LYS A 142 10.96 3.02 8.97
N TYR A 143 10.89 3.78 7.88
CA TYR A 143 9.63 4.14 7.21
C TYR A 143 8.86 2.89 6.75
N ILE A 144 9.53 2.00 6.01
CA ILE A 144 8.91 0.77 5.49
C ILE A 144 8.55 -0.19 6.63
N TRP A 145 9.38 -0.27 7.66
CA TRP A 145 9.09 -1.09 8.84
C TRP A 145 7.80 -0.64 9.56
N GLU A 146 7.64 0.66 9.83
CA GLU A 146 6.42 1.20 10.44
C GLU A 146 5.19 0.95 9.55
N LEU A 147 5.30 1.12 8.23
CA LEU A 147 4.23 0.85 7.28
C LEU A 147 3.84 -0.63 7.24
N LEU A 148 4.83 -1.53 7.20
CA LEU A 148 4.58 -2.98 7.20
C LEU A 148 3.99 -3.45 8.54
N ARG A 149 4.36 -2.84 9.68
CA ARG A 149 3.70 -3.14 10.97
C ARG A 149 2.23 -2.74 10.97
N ALA A 150 1.89 -1.57 10.41
CA ALA A 150 0.50 -1.16 10.26
C ALA A 150 -0.27 -2.15 9.35
N LEU A 151 0.31 -2.52 8.21
CA LEU A 151 -0.29 -3.48 7.29
C LEU A 151 -0.43 -4.88 7.88
N LYS A 152 0.54 -5.36 8.67
CA LYS A 152 0.44 -6.65 9.38
C LYS A 152 -0.82 -6.68 10.25
N PHE A 153 -1.10 -5.61 10.98
CA PHE A 153 -2.32 -5.51 11.80
C PHE A 153 -3.59 -5.44 10.94
N VAL A 154 -3.62 -4.60 9.90
CA VAL A 154 -4.80 -4.49 9.03
C VAL A 154 -5.09 -5.81 8.30
N HIS A 155 -4.05 -6.47 7.79
CA HIS A 155 -4.14 -7.73 7.07
C HIS A 155 -4.52 -8.90 7.98
N SER A 156 -4.12 -8.89 9.27
CA SER A 156 -4.53 -9.93 10.23
C SER A 156 -6.02 -9.89 10.55
N LYS A 157 -6.67 -8.72 10.38
CA LYS A 157 -8.14 -8.56 10.45
C LYS A 157 -8.84 -8.90 9.12
N GLY A 158 -8.11 -9.39 8.12
CA GLY A 158 -8.66 -9.77 6.81
C GLY A 158 -9.10 -8.56 5.97
N ILE A 159 -8.50 -7.39 6.16
CA ILE A 159 -8.88 -6.16 5.45
C ILE A 159 -7.82 -5.79 4.42
N ILE A 160 -8.28 -5.41 3.22
CA ILE A 160 -7.45 -4.86 2.14
C ILE A 160 -7.61 -3.35 2.18
N HIS A 161 -6.51 -2.60 2.31
CA HIS A 161 -6.57 -1.13 2.38
C HIS A 161 -6.84 -0.50 1.00
N ARG A 162 -6.21 -1.04 -0.05
CA ARG A 162 -6.35 -0.69 -1.48
C ARG A 162 -5.83 0.66 -1.94
N ASP A 163 -5.62 1.60 -1.02
CA ASP A 163 -5.09 2.93 -1.33
C ASP A 163 -3.82 3.24 -0.54
N ILE A 164 -2.91 2.26 -0.46
CA ILE A 164 -1.58 2.48 0.12
C ILE A 164 -0.77 3.39 -0.80
N LYS A 165 -0.37 4.54 -0.27
CA LYS A 165 0.42 5.59 -0.90
C LYS A 165 0.97 6.53 0.17
N PRO A 166 1.98 7.36 -0.12
CA PRO A 166 2.60 8.17 0.92
C PRO A 166 1.66 9.17 1.62
N THR A 167 0.61 9.66 0.95
CA THR A 167 -0.36 10.58 1.57
C THR A 167 -1.28 9.90 2.59
N ASN A 168 -1.39 8.57 2.56
CA ASN A 168 -2.22 7.78 3.47
C ASN A 168 -1.39 7.11 4.58
N PHE A 169 -0.08 7.37 4.62
CA PHE A 169 0.80 6.93 5.70
C PHE A 169 1.54 8.13 6.28
N LEU A 170 1.04 8.64 7.40
CA LEU A 170 1.58 9.83 8.04
C LEU A 170 2.83 9.42 8.81
N PHE A 171 3.97 10.04 8.50
CA PHE A 171 5.26 9.68 9.09
C PHE A 171 5.96 10.91 9.66
N ASN A 172 6.49 10.78 10.87
CA ASN A 172 7.29 11.80 11.52
C ASN A 172 8.75 11.36 11.56
N LEU A 173 9.63 12.09 10.86
CA LEU A 173 11.06 11.75 10.78
C LEU A 173 11.75 11.85 12.14
N GLU A 174 11.41 12.88 12.93
CA GLU A 174 12.03 13.18 14.22
C GLU A 174 11.70 12.11 15.28
N LEU A 175 10.47 11.61 15.28
CA LEU A 175 10.01 10.55 16.19
C LEU A 175 10.28 9.14 15.65
N GLY A 176 10.51 9.00 14.35
CA GLY A 176 10.56 7.71 13.66
C GLY A 176 9.26 6.91 13.80
N ARG A 177 8.10 7.57 13.82
CA ARG A 177 6.78 6.93 13.99
C ARG A 177 5.89 7.15 12.78
N GLY A 178 5.15 6.10 12.42
CA GLY A 178 4.21 6.09 11.31
C GLY A 178 2.80 5.64 11.71
N VAL A 179 1.79 6.17 11.03
CA VAL A 179 0.40 5.76 11.22
C VAL A 179 -0.33 5.68 9.87
N LEU A 180 -1.05 4.59 9.66
CA LEU A 180 -1.89 4.39 8.49
C LEU A 180 -3.25 5.08 8.68
N VAL A 181 -3.69 5.80 7.66
CA VAL A 181 -4.95 6.55 7.64
C VAL A 181 -5.75 6.26 6.36
N ASP A 182 -7.02 6.67 6.36
CA ASP A 182 -7.93 6.64 5.21
C ASP A 182 -8.36 5.25 4.71
N PHE A 183 -9.35 4.68 5.39
CA PHE A 183 -10.01 3.41 5.03
C PHE A 183 -11.21 3.60 4.09
N GLY A 184 -11.35 4.76 3.44
CA GLY A 184 -12.51 5.08 2.60
C GLY A 184 -12.63 4.23 1.33
N LEU A 185 -11.60 3.44 0.99
CA LEU A 185 -11.57 2.48 -0.11
C LEU A 185 -11.31 1.03 0.36
N ALA A 186 -11.17 0.83 1.67
CA ALA A 186 -10.84 -0.47 2.24
C ALA A 186 -12.05 -1.41 2.24
N GLU A 187 -11.79 -2.70 2.07
CA GLU A 187 -12.80 -3.76 2.05
C GLU A 187 -12.30 -5.00 2.79
N ALA A 188 -13.22 -5.78 3.32
CA ALA A 188 -12.90 -7.12 3.79
C ALA A 188 -12.46 -7.99 2.60
N GLN A 189 -11.34 -8.71 2.77
CA GLN A 189 -10.90 -9.71 1.81
C GLN A 189 -11.91 -10.85 1.76
N MET A 190 -12.38 -11.19 0.55
CA MET A 190 -13.25 -12.33 0.38
C MET A 190 -12.50 -13.63 0.63
N ASP A 191 -13.03 -14.49 1.50
CA ASP A 191 -12.51 -15.84 1.68
C ASP A 191 -13.07 -16.78 0.61
N TYR A 192 -12.41 -16.81 -0.54
CA TYR A 192 -12.80 -17.70 -1.63
C TYR A 192 -12.70 -19.19 -1.26
N LYS A 193 -11.88 -19.57 -0.27
CA LYS A 193 -11.73 -20.99 0.11
C LYS A 193 -12.98 -21.49 0.80
N SER A 194 -13.51 -20.74 1.78
CA SER A 194 -14.78 -21.10 2.42
C SER A 194 -15.93 -21.09 1.43
N MET A 195 -15.98 -20.11 0.51
CA MET A 195 -17.03 -20.10 -0.51
C MET A 195 -16.99 -21.34 -1.42
N ILE A 196 -15.81 -21.86 -1.75
CA ILE A 196 -15.67 -23.08 -2.55
C ILE A 196 -15.98 -24.34 -1.71
N SER A 197 -15.52 -24.42 -0.46
CA SER A 197 -15.76 -25.60 0.38
C SER A 197 -17.22 -25.73 0.77
N SER A 198 -17.88 -24.63 1.13
CA SER A 198 -19.31 -24.62 1.44
C SER A 198 -20.17 -25.08 0.26
N GLN A 199 -19.74 -24.84 -0.98
CA GLN A 199 -20.46 -25.29 -2.17
C GLN A 199 -20.28 -26.79 -2.43
N ASN A 200 -19.10 -27.35 -2.18
CA ASN A 200 -18.86 -28.79 -2.33
C ASN A 200 -19.68 -29.63 -1.33
N ASP A 201 -19.98 -29.11 -0.14
CA ASP A 201 -20.82 -29.80 0.85
C ASP A 201 -22.29 -29.87 0.43
N TYR A 202 -22.81 -28.87 -0.31
CA TYR A 202 -24.16 -28.92 -0.87
C TYR A 202 -24.26 -29.87 -2.07
N ASP A 203 -23.25 -29.92 -2.94
CA ASP A 203 -23.25 -30.81 -4.10
C ASP A 203 -23.17 -32.30 -3.69
N ASN A 204 -22.59 -32.62 -2.53
CA ASN A 204 -22.56 -34.00 -2.02
C ASN A 204 -23.91 -34.53 -1.51
N TYR A 205 -24.85 -33.66 -1.13
CA TYR A 205 -26.22 -34.09 -0.75
C TYR A 205 -27.20 -34.11 -1.93
N ALA A 206 -26.88 -33.45 -3.04
CA ALA A 206 -27.77 -33.30 -4.20
C ALA A 206 -27.51 -34.32 -5.33
N ASN A 207 -26.70 -35.36 -5.09
CA ASN A 207 -26.33 -36.35 -6.12
C ASN A 207 -27.41 -37.44 -6.32
N THR A 208 -28.57 -37.05 -6.85
CA THR A 208 -29.34 -37.90 -7.76
C THR A 208 -29.96 -37.02 -8.85
N ASN A 209 -29.50 -37.22 -10.09
CA ASN A 209 -30.03 -36.68 -11.35
C ASN A 209 -29.49 -35.32 -11.84
N HIS A 210 -28.69 -35.41 -12.91
CA HIS A 210 -28.53 -34.44 -13.99
C HIS A 210 -27.80 -33.09 -13.70
N ASP A 211 -26.49 -33.10 -13.97
CA ASP A 211 -25.78 -32.17 -14.88
C ASP A 211 -25.83 -30.65 -14.61
N GLY A 212 -26.06 -30.24 -13.35
CA GLY A 212 -26.28 -28.85 -12.96
C GLY A 212 -25.28 -28.23 -11.98
N GLY A 213 -24.05 -28.75 -11.87
CA GLY A 213 -23.05 -28.21 -10.93
C GLY A 213 -22.83 -26.70 -11.13
N TYR A 214 -23.14 -25.89 -10.12
CA TYR A 214 -22.97 -24.44 -10.15
C TYR A 214 -21.47 -24.13 -10.25
N SER A 215 -20.98 -23.94 -11.48
CA SER A 215 -19.58 -23.59 -11.67
C SER A 215 -19.34 -22.18 -11.14
N MET A 216 -18.47 -22.04 -10.13
CA MET A 216 -17.92 -20.75 -9.67
C MET A 216 -17.38 -19.89 -10.82
N ARG A 217 -17.05 -20.52 -11.95
CA ARG A 217 -16.64 -19.84 -13.19
C ARG A 217 -17.71 -18.89 -13.74
N ASN A 218 -18.98 -19.06 -13.37
CA ASN A 218 -20.07 -18.16 -13.74
C ASN A 218 -20.15 -16.91 -12.86
N HIS A 219 -19.40 -16.86 -11.75
CA HIS A 219 -19.36 -15.68 -10.89
C HIS A 219 -18.64 -14.53 -11.62
N GLU A 220 -19.25 -13.33 -11.66
CA GLU A 220 -18.71 -12.20 -12.44
C GLU A 220 -17.29 -11.78 -12.00
N GLN A 221 -16.94 -12.06 -10.74
CA GLN A 221 -15.61 -11.80 -10.17
C GLN A 221 -14.64 -13.00 -10.28
N PHE A 222 -15.02 -14.08 -10.95
CA PHE A 222 -14.17 -15.25 -11.08
C PHE A 222 -12.84 -14.90 -11.76
N CYS A 223 -11.76 -15.43 -11.19
CA CYS A 223 -10.43 -15.34 -11.75
C CYS A 223 -9.73 -16.71 -11.65
N PRO A 224 -9.13 -17.23 -12.74
CA PRO A 224 -8.45 -18.53 -12.72
C PRO A 224 -7.36 -18.66 -11.65
N CYS A 225 -6.75 -17.56 -11.23
CA CYS A 225 -5.75 -17.57 -10.17
C CYS A 225 -6.27 -18.18 -8.87
N ILE A 226 -7.58 -18.06 -8.56
CA ILE A 226 -8.20 -18.66 -7.34
C ILE A 226 -7.92 -20.16 -7.25
N MET A 227 -8.00 -20.87 -8.39
CA MET A 227 -8.01 -22.34 -8.43
C MET A 227 -6.60 -22.95 -8.44
N ARG A 228 -5.55 -22.16 -8.63
CA ARG A 228 -4.19 -22.70 -8.81
C ARG A 228 -3.64 -23.43 -7.60
N ASN A 229 -4.03 -23.03 -6.39
CA ASN A 229 -3.61 -23.73 -5.17
C ASN A 229 -4.33 -25.08 -4.93
N GLN A 230 -5.29 -25.46 -5.79
CA GLN A 230 -5.98 -26.75 -5.66
C GLN A 230 -5.33 -27.86 -6.49
N TYR A 231 -4.42 -27.53 -7.40
CA TYR A 231 -3.70 -28.52 -8.18
C TYR A 231 -2.43 -28.94 -7.44
N SER A 232 -2.38 -30.22 -7.06
CA SER A 232 -1.24 -30.82 -6.39
C SER A 232 0.04 -30.65 -7.23
N PRO A 233 1.22 -30.42 -6.62
CA PRO A 233 2.47 -30.14 -7.34
C PRO A 233 2.89 -31.22 -8.36
N ASN A 234 2.28 -32.41 -8.30
CA ASN A 234 2.58 -33.53 -9.19
C ASN A 234 1.97 -33.42 -10.60
N SER A 235 1.23 -32.36 -10.94
CA SER A 235 0.82 -32.09 -12.33
C SER A 235 1.82 -31.17 -13.04
N HIS A 236 3.05 -31.64 -13.27
CA HIS A 236 3.97 -30.95 -14.17
C HIS A 236 3.37 -30.93 -15.59
N ASN A 237 3.34 -29.74 -16.20
CA ASN A 237 3.03 -29.45 -17.63
C ASN A 237 1.57 -29.29 -18.09
N GLN A 238 0.60 -28.97 -17.24
CA GLN A 238 -0.70 -28.51 -17.73
C GLN A 238 -1.00 -27.11 -17.25
N THR A 239 -0.80 -26.11 -18.12
CA THR A 239 -1.50 -24.84 -18.01
C THR A 239 -2.99 -25.14 -17.82
N PRO A 240 -3.67 -24.55 -16.82
CA PRO A 240 -5.09 -24.80 -16.65
C PRO A 240 -5.80 -24.46 -17.97
N PRO A 241 -6.70 -25.33 -18.48
CA PRO A 241 -7.35 -25.08 -19.76
C PRO A 241 -8.01 -23.71 -19.71
N MET A 242 -7.69 -22.85 -20.69
CA MET A 242 -8.34 -21.56 -20.78
C MET A 242 -9.84 -21.78 -20.99
N VAL A 243 -10.63 -21.08 -20.19
CA VAL A 243 -12.08 -21.10 -20.29
C VAL A 243 -12.51 -19.71 -20.69
N THR A 244 -13.32 -19.60 -21.73
CA THR A 244 -14.02 -18.36 -22.06
C THR A 244 -15.50 -18.54 -21.79
N ILE A 245 -16.18 -17.47 -21.36
CA ILE A 245 -17.63 -17.47 -21.21
C ILE A 245 -18.19 -16.84 -22.48
N GLN A 246 -18.88 -17.63 -23.29
CA GLN A 246 -19.69 -17.15 -24.41
C GLN A 246 -21.15 -17.35 -24.07
N ASN A 247 -21.94 -16.26 -24.07
CA ASN A 247 -23.38 -16.27 -23.81
C ASN A 247 -23.78 -17.00 -22.50
N GLY A 248 -23.01 -16.81 -21.43
CA GLY A 248 -23.27 -17.45 -20.14
C GLY A 248 -22.92 -18.95 -20.08
N LYS A 249 -22.29 -19.51 -21.11
CA LYS A 249 -21.77 -20.88 -21.11
C LYS A 249 -20.24 -20.89 -21.06
N VAL A 250 -19.71 -21.71 -20.16
CA VAL A 250 -18.29 -22.03 -20.01
C VAL A 250 -17.85 -22.86 -21.23
N VAL A 251 -17.07 -22.26 -22.12
CA VAL A 251 -16.43 -22.95 -23.24
C VAL A 251 -15.03 -23.35 -22.79
N HIS A 252 -14.87 -24.64 -22.55
CA HIS A 252 -13.56 -25.26 -22.32
C HIS A 252 -12.76 -25.24 -23.63
N LEU A 253 -11.72 -24.41 -23.69
CA LEU A 253 -10.77 -24.47 -24.80
C LEU A 253 -9.79 -25.61 -24.53
N ASN A 254 -10.23 -26.86 -24.71
CA ASN A 254 -9.36 -28.05 -24.61
C ASN A 254 -8.43 -28.20 -25.82
N ASN A 255 -8.46 -27.27 -26.78
CA ASN A 255 -7.66 -27.29 -28.00
C ASN A 255 -7.33 -25.86 -28.44
N VAL A 256 -6.54 -25.11 -27.66
CA VAL A 256 -5.96 -23.83 -28.11
C VAL A 256 -4.73 -24.08 -28.99
N ASN A 257 -4.88 -24.99 -29.96
CA ASN A 257 -4.04 -25.05 -31.15
C ASN A 257 -4.89 -24.47 -32.29
N GLY A 258 -5.10 -23.15 -32.31
CA GLY A 258 -5.80 -22.51 -33.44
C GLY A 258 -6.58 -21.23 -33.13
N VAL A 259 -6.91 -20.93 -31.87
CA VAL A 259 -7.48 -19.62 -31.51
C VAL A 259 -6.35 -18.71 -31.09
N ASP A 260 -5.86 -17.95 -32.06
CA ASP A 260 -4.89 -16.90 -31.83
C ASP A 260 -5.59 -15.72 -31.13
N LEU A 261 -5.62 -15.72 -29.79
CA LEU A 261 -6.21 -14.64 -28.99
C LEU A 261 -5.52 -13.28 -29.22
N THR A 262 -4.41 -13.27 -29.96
CA THR A 262 -3.68 -12.09 -30.44
C THR A 262 -4.31 -11.45 -31.69
N LYS A 263 -5.20 -12.16 -32.40
CA LYS A 263 -5.75 -11.73 -33.68
C LYS A 263 -7.22 -11.35 -33.61
N GLY A 264 -7.48 -10.05 -33.55
CA GLY A 264 -8.71 -9.40 -34.01
C GLY A 264 -9.83 -9.31 -32.98
N TYR A 265 -10.12 -8.10 -32.51
CA TYR A 265 -11.39 -7.79 -31.84
C TYR A 265 -12.55 -7.88 -32.85
N PRO A 266 -13.70 -8.49 -32.49
CA PRO A 266 -14.90 -8.39 -33.30
C PRO A 266 -15.29 -6.91 -33.44
N LYS A 267 -15.59 -6.43 -34.66
CA LYS A 267 -16.16 -5.08 -34.88
C LYS A 267 -17.41 -4.83 -34.02
N ASN A 268 -18.13 -5.90 -33.70
CA ASN A 268 -19.27 -5.92 -32.79
C ASN A 268 -18.94 -6.81 -31.59
N GLU A 269 -18.09 -6.35 -30.68
CA GLU A 269 -17.81 -7.04 -29.42
C GLU A 269 -19.05 -6.99 -28.51
N THR A 270 -19.73 -8.12 -28.35
CA THR A 270 -20.96 -8.22 -27.55
C THR A 270 -20.73 -8.80 -26.16
N ARG A 271 -19.52 -9.28 -25.84
CA ARG A 271 -19.23 -9.84 -24.51
C ARG A 271 -19.29 -8.73 -23.46
N ARG A 272 -19.86 -9.07 -22.30
CA ARG A 272 -19.89 -8.16 -21.15
C ARG A 272 -18.47 -7.83 -20.74
N ILE A 273 -18.19 -6.54 -20.53
CA ILE A 273 -16.91 -6.08 -20.01
C ILE A 273 -16.70 -6.72 -18.63
N LYS A 274 -15.57 -7.44 -18.45
CA LYS A 274 -15.19 -7.99 -17.15
C LYS A 274 -15.14 -6.85 -16.13
N ARG A 275 -15.90 -6.98 -15.04
CA ARG A 275 -15.92 -6.03 -13.93
C ARG A 275 -15.12 -6.63 -12.78
N ALA A 276 -14.25 -5.82 -12.20
CA ALA A 276 -13.54 -6.11 -10.98
C ALA A 276 -13.36 -4.81 -10.22
N ASN A 277 -13.14 -4.90 -8.91
CA ASN A 277 -12.89 -3.70 -8.15
C ASN A 277 -11.56 -3.07 -8.58
N ARG A 278 -11.54 -1.76 -8.76
CA ARG A 278 -10.37 -1.00 -9.21
C ARG A 278 -10.13 0.26 -8.37
N ALA A 279 -10.75 0.31 -7.19
CA ALA A 279 -10.48 1.32 -6.18
C ALA A 279 -8.98 1.43 -5.91
N GLY A 280 -8.51 2.64 -5.60
CA GLY A 280 -7.11 2.96 -5.33
C GLY A 280 -6.55 3.99 -6.31
N THR A 281 -5.39 4.53 -5.97
CA THR A 281 -4.70 5.58 -6.74
C THR A 281 -3.91 4.98 -7.91
N ARG A 282 -3.99 5.61 -9.10
CA ARG A 282 -3.18 5.21 -10.27
C ARG A 282 -1.68 5.27 -9.94
N GLY A 283 -0.89 4.40 -10.56
CA GLY A 283 0.54 4.24 -10.25
C GLY A 283 0.85 3.37 -9.03
N PHE A 284 -0.10 3.15 -8.11
CA PHE A 284 0.07 2.25 -6.95
C PHE A 284 -0.66 0.90 -7.11
N ARG A 285 -1.48 0.76 -8.14
CA ARG A 285 -2.27 -0.45 -8.41
C ARG A 285 -1.37 -1.61 -8.85
N ALA A 286 -1.58 -2.77 -8.24
CA ALA A 286 -0.94 -4.02 -8.63
C ALA A 286 -1.39 -4.49 -10.03
N PRO A 287 -0.59 -5.29 -10.75
CA PRO A 287 -0.92 -5.74 -12.10
C PRO A 287 -2.22 -6.53 -12.13
N GLU A 288 -2.53 -7.33 -11.10
CA GLU A 288 -3.80 -8.05 -11.01
C GLU A 288 -5.02 -7.12 -10.91
N VAL A 289 -4.87 -5.92 -10.34
CA VAL A 289 -5.94 -4.90 -10.31
C VAL A 289 -6.13 -4.31 -11.70
N LEU A 290 -5.04 -3.93 -12.37
CA LEU A 290 -5.04 -3.40 -13.73
C LEU A 290 -5.63 -4.41 -14.74
N MET A 291 -5.35 -5.70 -14.51
CA MET A 291 -5.85 -6.84 -15.27
C MET A 291 -7.28 -7.26 -14.87
N LYS A 292 -7.96 -6.51 -14.01
CA LYS A 292 -9.34 -6.78 -13.60
C LYS A 292 -9.51 -8.18 -12.99
N CYS A 293 -8.58 -8.60 -12.14
CA CYS A 293 -8.74 -9.77 -11.29
C CYS A 293 -9.85 -9.50 -10.27
N GLY A 294 -10.87 -10.36 -10.19
CA GLY A 294 -11.88 -10.23 -9.13
C GLY A 294 -11.43 -10.79 -7.78
N ALA A 295 -10.43 -11.68 -7.78
CA ALA A 295 -9.89 -12.35 -6.60
C ALA A 295 -8.70 -11.63 -5.98
N GLN A 296 -8.86 -10.34 -5.74
CA GLN A 296 -7.81 -9.53 -5.10
C GLN A 296 -7.65 -9.91 -3.63
N SER A 297 -6.41 -9.81 -3.14
CA SER A 297 -6.05 -10.07 -1.74
C SER A 297 -5.29 -8.88 -1.15
N THR A 298 -4.96 -8.97 0.13
CA THR A 298 -4.07 -8.03 0.83
C THR A 298 -2.72 -7.80 0.14
N LYS A 299 -2.31 -8.71 -0.76
CA LYS A 299 -1.08 -8.62 -1.54
C LYS A 299 -1.05 -7.45 -2.52
N ILE A 300 -2.19 -6.86 -2.87
CA ILE A 300 -2.20 -5.62 -3.66
C ILE A 300 -1.61 -4.44 -2.88
N ASP A 301 -1.81 -4.41 -1.55
CA ASP A 301 -1.23 -3.38 -0.68
C ASP A 301 0.30 -3.52 -0.62
N ILE A 302 0.81 -4.76 -0.65
CA ILE A 302 2.25 -5.06 -0.68
C ILE A 302 2.90 -4.57 -1.97
N TRP A 303 2.21 -4.69 -3.11
CA TRP A 303 2.68 -4.09 -4.36
C TRP A 303 2.83 -2.57 -4.21
N SER A 304 1.82 -1.91 -3.62
CA SER A 304 1.86 -0.47 -3.38
C SER A 304 3.00 -0.06 -2.43
N VAL A 305 3.35 -0.88 -1.42
CA VAL A 305 4.57 -0.69 -0.60
C VAL A 305 5.82 -0.71 -1.49
N GLY A 306 5.91 -1.66 -2.43
CA GLY A 306 6.99 -1.71 -3.41
C GLY A 306 7.12 -0.43 -4.24
N VAL A 307 6.00 0.17 -4.66
CA VAL A 307 5.99 1.46 -5.38
C VAL A 307 6.53 2.60 -4.51
N ILE A 308 6.19 2.63 -3.23
CA ILE A 308 6.73 3.63 -2.28
C ILE A 308 8.24 3.44 -2.11
N LEU A 309 8.68 2.20 -1.88
CA LEU A 309 10.09 1.87 -1.72
C LEU A 309 10.92 2.19 -2.99
N LEU A 310 10.37 1.88 -4.16
CA LEU A 310 10.98 2.25 -5.45
C LEU A 310 11.11 3.77 -5.61
N SER A 311 10.11 4.53 -5.15
CA SER A 311 10.14 6.00 -5.19
C SER A 311 11.23 6.59 -4.28
N LEU A 312 11.47 5.97 -3.12
CA LEU A 312 12.54 6.34 -2.19
C LEU A 312 13.92 6.02 -2.77
N LEU A 313 14.13 4.78 -3.24
CA LEU A 313 15.43 4.34 -3.80
C LEU A 313 15.78 5.05 -5.11
N GLY A 314 14.80 5.34 -5.96
CA GLY A 314 14.99 5.98 -7.26
C GLY A 314 14.91 7.51 -7.25
N ARG A 315 14.77 8.15 -6.07
CA ARG A 315 14.59 9.62 -5.91
C ARG A 315 13.50 10.24 -6.80
N ARG A 316 12.48 9.46 -7.19
CA ARG A 316 11.47 9.87 -8.17
C ARG A 316 10.06 9.65 -7.63
N PHE A 317 9.31 10.75 -7.46
CA PHE A 317 7.92 10.72 -7.03
C PHE A 317 7.04 11.73 -7.79
N PRO A 318 5.90 11.32 -8.37
CA PRO A 318 5.39 9.93 -8.43
C PRO A 318 6.25 9.05 -9.36
N MET A 319 6.49 7.78 -9.01
CA MET A 319 7.26 6.85 -9.85
C MET A 319 6.54 6.52 -11.16
N PHE A 320 5.22 6.36 -11.09
CA PHE A 320 4.34 6.05 -12.22
C PHE A 320 3.33 7.18 -12.37
N GLN A 321 3.08 7.63 -13.60
CA GLN A 321 2.20 8.77 -13.90
C GLN A 321 1.25 8.48 -15.07
N SER A 322 0.66 7.28 -15.03
CA SER A 322 -0.23 6.79 -16.08
C SER A 322 -1.58 7.50 -16.13
N LEU A 323 -2.07 7.70 -17.35
CA LEU A 323 -3.37 8.33 -17.64
C LEU A 323 -4.56 7.38 -17.42
N ASP A 324 -4.38 6.09 -17.66
CA ASP A 324 -5.38 5.05 -17.48
C ASP A 324 -4.73 3.68 -17.17
N ASP A 325 -5.56 2.64 -17.02
CA ASP A 325 -5.08 1.30 -16.63
C ASP A 325 -4.22 0.65 -17.73
N ALA A 326 -4.42 1.00 -19.01
CA ALA A 326 -3.61 0.48 -20.11
C ALA A 326 -2.23 1.13 -20.14
N ASP A 327 -2.20 2.46 -19.94
CA ASP A 327 -0.96 3.22 -19.79
C ASP A 327 -0.16 2.73 -18.57
N SER A 328 -0.83 2.42 -17.45
CA SER A 328 -0.16 1.81 -16.28
C SER A 328 0.52 0.48 -16.63
N LEU A 329 -0.12 -0.38 -17.43
CA LEU A 329 0.49 -1.64 -17.87
C LEU A 329 1.67 -1.41 -18.82
N LEU A 330 1.64 -0.36 -19.65
CA LEU A 330 2.76 0.02 -20.50
C LEU A 330 3.95 0.51 -19.67
N GLU A 331 3.73 1.34 -18.65
CA GLU A 331 4.78 1.77 -17.72
C GLU A 331 5.46 0.54 -17.07
N LEU A 332 4.67 -0.45 -16.60
CA LEU A 332 5.22 -1.70 -16.06
C LEU A 332 6.01 -2.50 -17.10
N CYS A 333 5.56 -2.52 -18.37
CA CYS A 333 6.32 -3.17 -19.44
C CYS A 333 7.70 -2.54 -19.66
N THR A 334 7.87 -1.24 -19.42
CA THR A 334 9.18 -0.59 -19.60
C THR A 334 10.21 -1.05 -18.57
N ILE A 335 9.77 -1.44 -17.37
CA ILE A 335 10.62 -1.89 -16.27
C ILE A 335 10.83 -3.41 -16.33
N PHE A 336 9.73 -4.17 -16.32
CA PHE A 336 9.75 -5.63 -16.16
C PHE A 336 9.76 -6.39 -17.49
N GLY A 337 9.48 -5.72 -18.60
CA GLY A 337 9.37 -6.33 -19.92
C GLY A 337 8.01 -6.95 -20.20
N TRP A 338 7.55 -6.84 -21.45
CA TRP A 338 6.23 -7.33 -21.85
C TRP A 338 6.07 -8.86 -21.71
N LYS A 339 7.16 -9.64 -21.73
CA LYS A 339 7.07 -11.11 -21.53
C LYS A 339 6.65 -11.47 -20.11
N GLU A 340 7.16 -10.75 -19.11
CA GLU A 340 6.77 -10.97 -17.71
C GLU A 340 5.32 -10.56 -17.47
N LEU A 341 4.90 -9.41 -18.02
CA LEU A 341 3.50 -8.98 -17.95
C LEU A 341 2.56 -9.96 -18.68
N ARG A 342 3.01 -10.57 -19.77
CA ARG A 342 2.25 -11.65 -20.44
C ARG A 342 2.10 -12.89 -19.58
N LYS A 343 3.15 -13.31 -18.85
CA LYS A 343 3.05 -14.41 -17.88
C LYS A 343 2.06 -14.05 -16.76
N CYS A 344 2.13 -12.84 -16.23
CA CYS A 344 1.20 -12.31 -15.22
C CYS A 344 -0.26 -12.34 -15.71
N ALA A 345 -0.52 -11.85 -16.92
CA ALA A 345 -1.85 -11.89 -17.54
C ALA A 345 -2.40 -13.31 -17.69
N ALA A 346 -1.55 -14.27 -18.05
CA ALA A 346 -1.94 -15.67 -18.17
C ALA A 346 -2.36 -16.28 -16.81
N LEU A 347 -1.84 -15.79 -15.67
CA LEU A 347 -2.30 -16.22 -14.33
C LEU A 347 -3.78 -15.85 -14.11
N HIS A 348 -4.23 -14.76 -14.73
CA HIS A 348 -5.58 -14.21 -14.61
C HIS A 348 -6.53 -14.59 -15.76
N GLY A 349 -6.10 -15.50 -16.65
CA GLY A 349 -6.89 -15.97 -17.79
C GLY A 349 -7.01 -14.96 -18.94
N LEU A 350 -6.01 -14.10 -19.10
CA LEU A 350 -6.01 -13.03 -20.10
C LEU A 350 -4.91 -13.23 -21.14
N GLY A 351 -5.17 -12.81 -22.37
CA GLY A 351 -4.12 -12.53 -23.36
C GLY A 351 -3.49 -11.16 -23.10
N PHE A 352 -2.20 -11.02 -23.39
CA PHE A 352 -1.48 -9.76 -23.28
C PHE A 352 -0.53 -9.56 -24.44
N GLU A 353 -0.73 -8.45 -25.14
CA GLU A 353 0.01 -8.05 -26.32
C GLU A 353 0.46 -6.61 -26.21
N ALA A 354 1.70 -6.36 -26.59
CA ALA A 354 2.25 -5.04 -26.73
C ALA A 354 3.01 -4.98 -28.06
N SER A 355 2.77 -3.93 -28.84
CA SER A 355 3.38 -3.69 -30.14
C SER A 355 3.75 -2.22 -30.26
N GLY A 356 4.79 -1.89 -31.03
CA GLY A 356 5.20 -0.50 -31.26
C GLY A 356 5.87 0.16 -30.05
N LEU A 357 6.42 -0.63 -29.12
CA LEU A 357 7.20 -0.10 -28.00
C LEU A 357 8.53 0.45 -28.53
N ILE A 358 8.83 1.72 -28.22
CA ILE A 358 10.11 2.36 -28.56
C ILE A 358 11.26 1.64 -27.84
N TRP A 359 11.01 1.19 -26.61
CA TRP A 359 11.96 0.46 -25.77
C TRP A 359 11.72 -1.04 -25.90
N ASP A 360 12.37 -1.68 -26.86
CA ASP A 360 12.25 -3.14 -27.07
C ASP A 360 13.13 -3.93 -26.09
N LYS A 361 12.74 -3.90 -24.81
CA LYS A 361 13.28 -4.77 -23.75
C LYS A 361 12.26 -5.85 -23.40
N PRO A 362 12.17 -6.95 -24.18
CA PRO A 362 11.13 -7.96 -23.97
C PRO A 362 11.17 -8.63 -22.59
N ASN A 363 12.36 -8.70 -21.98
CA ASN A 363 12.61 -9.24 -20.65
C ASN A 363 12.83 -8.15 -19.58
N GLY A 364 12.59 -6.86 -19.91
CA GLY A 364 12.86 -5.75 -19.00
C GLY A 364 14.34 -5.40 -18.88
N TYR A 365 14.70 -4.75 -17.78
CA TYR A 365 16.09 -4.41 -17.45
C TYR A 365 16.93 -5.65 -17.11
N SER A 366 18.20 -5.70 -17.55
CA SER A 366 19.06 -6.88 -17.47
C SER A 366 19.31 -7.38 -16.04
N ASN A 367 19.51 -6.47 -15.09
CA ASN A 367 19.62 -6.79 -13.66
C ASN A 367 18.36 -6.34 -12.89
N GLY A 368 17.20 -6.41 -13.54
CA GLY A 368 15.90 -6.12 -12.96
C GLY A 368 15.80 -4.70 -12.38
N LEU A 369 15.25 -4.62 -11.17
CA LEU A 369 15.00 -3.34 -10.48
C LEU A 369 16.29 -2.61 -10.08
N LYS A 370 17.38 -3.33 -9.80
CA LYS A 370 18.68 -2.73 -9.48
C LYS A 370 19.22 -1.89 -10.63
N GLU A 371 19.21 -2.46 -11.84
CA GLU A 371 19.61 -1.74 -13.06
C GLU A 371 18.68 -0.55 -13.35
N PHE A 372 17.38 -0.71 -13.12
CA PHE A 372 16.42 0.36 -13.32
C PHE A 372 16.68 1.54 -12.37
N VAL A 373 16.88 1.27 -11.08
CA VAL A 373 17.23 2.31 -10.09
C VAL A 373 18.58 2.93 -10.42
N TYR A 374 19.58 2.14 -10.82
CA TYR A 374 20.87 2.66 -11.27
C TYR A 374 20.73 3.62 -12.45
N ASP A 375 19.96 3.25 -13.49
CA ASP A 375 19.73 4.10 -14.66
C ASP A 375 19.04 5.42 -14.29
N LEU A 376 18.08 5.40 -13.36
CA LEU A 376 17.45 6.62 -12.83
C LEU A 376 18.46 7.54 -12.13
N LEU A 377 19.23 7.00 -11.18
CA LEU A 377 20.20 7.75 -10.41
C LEU A 377 21.36 8.26 -11.29
N ASN A 378 21.86 7.42 -12.20
CA ASN A 378 22.89 7.79 -13.15
C ASN A 378 22.44 8.96 -14.05
N LYS A 379 21.18 8.97 -14.50
CA LYS A 379 20.63 10.10 -15.25
C LYS A 379 20.65 11.39 -14.43
N GLU A 380 20.26 11.36 -13.16
CA GLU A 380 20.36 12.56 -12.31
C GLU A 380 21.83 13.01 -12.10
N CYS A 381 22.78 12.07 -11.98
CA CYS A 381 24.22 12.37 -11.98
C CYS A 381 24.64 13.08 -13.27
N THR A 382 24.29 12.53 -14.45
CA THR A 382 24.68 13.11 -15.74
C THR A 382 24.09 14.51 -15.99
N ILE A 383 22.90 14.79 -15.44
CA ILE A 383 22.22 16.10 -15.57
C ILE A 383 22.72 17.10 -14.51
N GLY A 384 23.45 16.64 -13.49
CA GLY A 384 23.98 17.48 -12.41
C GLY A 384 22.94 17.84 -11.34
N THR A 385 21.85 17.10 -11.25
CA THR A 385 20.78 17.31 -10.23
C THR A 385 20.95 16.41 -9.00
N PHE A 386 21.97 15.55 -9.00
CA PHE A 386 22.27 14.62 -7.92
C PHE A 386 23.62 14.96 -7.30
N PRO A 387 23.62 15.72 -6.19
CA PRO A 387 24.86 16.09 -5.54
C PRO A 387 25.54 14.89 -4.87
N GLU A 388 26.87 14.80 -4.97
CA GLU A 388 27.68 13.71 -4.39
C GLU A 388 27.54 13.59 -2.86
N TYR A 389 27.18 14.69 -2.19
CA TYR A 389 26.93 14.70 -0.74
C TYR A 389 25.51 14.24 -0.35
N SER A 390 24.65 13.90 -1.32
CA SER A 390 23.32 13.35 -1.02
C SER A 390 23.46 11.95 -0.45
N VAL A 391 22.68 11.63 0.58
CA VAL A 391 22.61 10.27 1.15
C VAL A 391 22.21 9.22 0.11
N ALA A 392 21.49 9.61 -0.94
CA ALA A 392 21.17 8.69 -2.03
C ALA A 392 22.39 8.27 -2.86
N PHE A 393 23.52 9.00 -2.76
CA PHE A 393 24.78 8.60 -3.39
C PHE A 393 25.31 7.29 -2.80
N GLU A 394 24.92 6.94 -1.56
CA GLU A 394 25.16 5.62 -0.98
C GLU A 394 24.47 4.52 -1.81
N THR A 395 23.21 4.73 -2.22
CA THR A 395 22.48 3.80 -3.09
C THR A 395 23.10 3.73 -4.48
N PHE A 396 23.49 4.87 -5.05
CA PHE A 396 24.16 4.91 -6.35
C PHE A 396 25.50 4.19 -6.33
N GLY A 397 26.34 4.44 -5.33
CA GLY A 397 27.64 3.78 -5.15
C GLY A 397 27.50 2.28 -4.94
N PHE A 398 26.53 1.83 -4.13
CA PHE A 398 26.20 0.41 -3.98
C PHE A 398 25.87 -0.24 -5.34
N LEU A 399 24.97 0.37 -6.12
CA LEU A 399 24.55 -0.17 -7.41
C LEU A 399 25.67 -0.12 -8.46
N GLN A 400 26.46 0.95 -8.48
CA GLN A 400 27.60 1.09 -9.39
C GLN A 400 28.62 -0.04 -9.16
N GLN A 401 28.94 -0.32 -7.89
CA GLN A 401 29.87 -1.38 -7.55
C GLN A 401 29.31 -2.77 -7.82
N GLU A 402 28.04 -3.01 -7.44
CA GLU A 402 27.38 -4.31 -7.64
C GLU A 402 27.21 -4.64 -9.13
N LEU A 403 26.87 -3.67 -9.98
CA LEU A 403 26.50 -3.89 -11.38
C LEU A 403 27.67 -3.71 -12.36
N HIS A 404 28.52 -2.70 -12.16
CA HIS A 404 29.48 -2.25 -13.18
C HIS A 404 30.94 -2.49 -12.82
N ASP A 405 31.35 -2.22 -11.58
CA ASP A 405 32.77 -2.33 -11.24
C ASP A 405 33.21 -3.77 -11.02
N ARG A 406 32.29 -4.68 -10.66
CA ARG A 406 32.54 -6.13 -10.40
C ARG A 406 33.76 -6.42 -9.51
N MET A 407 34.25 -5.41 -8.79
CA MET A 407 35.23 -5.56 -7.73
C MET A 407 34.49 -6.07 -6.49
N SER A 408 35.19 -6.81 -5.62
CA SER A 408 34.62 -7.42 -4.40
C SER A 408 33.60 -6.49 -3.73
N ILE A 409 32.44 -7.02 -3.31
CA ILE A 409 31.37 -6.28 -2.58
C ILE A 409 31.84 -5.89 -1.16
N GLU A 410 33.15 -5.85 -0.90
CA GLU A 410 33.73 -5.38 0.36
C GLU A 410 34.20 -3.93 0.20
N PRO A 411 33.87 -3.04 1.15
CA PRO A 411 34.35 -1.66 1.11
C PRO A 411 35.89 -1.65 1.21
N GLN A 412 36.53 -0.90 0.33
CA GLN A 412 37.98 -0.75 0.36
C GLN A 412 38.39 0.29 1.40
N LEU A 413 39.50 0.03 2.09
CA LEU A 413 40.13 1.04 2.92
C LEU A 413 40.47 2.26 2.05
N PRO A 414 40.37 3.49 2.59
CA PRO A 414 40.86 4.69 1.91
C PRO A 414 42.29 4.48 1.39
N ASP A 415 42.61 5.02 0.20
CA ASP A 415 43.97 4.97 -0.35
C ASP A 415 44.97 5.40 0.75
N PRO A 416 46.05 4.66 1.03
CA PRO A 416 47.07 5.03 2.02
C PRO A 416 47.62 6.46 1.89
N LYS A 417 47.40 7.12 0.74
CA LYS A 417 47.71 8.53 0.50
C LYS A 417 46.74 9.53 1.17
N THR A 418 45.59 9.08 1.64
CA THR A 418 44.71 9.87 2.50
C THR A 418 45.26 9.86 3.92
N ASN A 419 45.49 11.03 4.50
CA ASN A 419 45.95 11.23 5.90
C ASN A 419 44.84 10.85 6.93
N MET A 420 44.15 9.73 6.72
CA MET A 420 43.15 9.23 7.65
C MET A 420 43.81 8.33 8.68
N ASP A 421 43.56 8.60 9.96
CA ASP A 421 44.06 7.74 11.04
C ASP A 421 43.45 6.33 10.87
N ALA A 422 44.22 5.30 11.24
CA ALA A 422 43.81 3.90 11.04
C ALA A 422 42.47 3.56 11.73
N VAL A 423 42.14 4.26 12.81
CA VAL A 423 40.86 4.14 13.53
C VAL A 423 39.71 4.67 12.67
N ASP A 424 39.87 5.86 12.10
CA ASP A 424 38.85 6.47 11.22
C ASP A 424 38.63 5.62 9.96
N ALA A 425 39.70 5.04 9.40
CA ALA A 425 39.60 4.12 8.26
C ALA A 425 38.82 2.84 8.58
N TYR A 426 39.01 2.29 9.78
CA TYR A 426 38.27 1.12 10.24
C TYR A 426 36.80 1.42 10.49
N GLU A 427 36.48 2.52 11.18
CA GLU A 427 35.10 2.95 11.43
C GLU A 427 34.35 3.27 10.12
N LEU A 428 35.02 3.94 9.16
CA LEU A 428 34.44 4.18 7.84
C LEU A 428 34.14 2.88 7.10
N LYS A 429 35.07 1.91 7.12
CA LYS A 429 34.86 0.61 6.49
C LYS A 429 33.65 -0.11 7.10
N LYS A 430 33.57 -0.14 8.43
CA LYS A 430 32.45 -0.77 9.16
C LYS A 430 31.11 -0.11 8.83
N TYR A 431 31.07 1.23 8.78
CA TYR A 431 29.88 1.98 8.35
C TYR A 431 29.46 1.59 6.93
N GLN A 432 30.42 1.54 5.98
CA GLN A 432 30.14 1.15 4.60
C GLN A 432 29.62 -0.29 4.49
N GLU A 433 30.18 -1.24 5.27
CA GLU A 433 29.72 -2.63 5.32
C GLU A 433 28.26 -2.72 5.80
N GLU A 434 27.90 -1.97 6.84
CA GLU A 434 26.53 -1.91 7.38
C GLU A 434 25.55 -1.33 6.36
N ILE A 435 25.90 -0.19 5.75
CA ILE A 435 25.06 0.50 4.76
C ILE A 435 24.87 -0.36 3.51
N TRP A 436 25.89 -1.07 3.03
CA TRP A 436 25.73 -1.98 1.89
C TRP A 436 24.89 -3.21 2.21
N SER A 437 25.04 -3.79 3.40
CA SER A 437 24.16 -4.86 3.86
C SER A 437 22.70 -4.40 3.84
N ASP A 438 22.42 -3.20 4.36
CA ASP A 438 21.10 -2.60 4.33
C ASP A 438 20.57 -2.42 2.91
N HIS A 439 21.38 -1.91 1.97
CA HIS A 439 20.98 -1.77 0.57
C HIS A 439 20.68 -3.13 -0.07
N TYR A 440 21.54 -4.13 0.13
CA TYR A 440 21.33 -5.47 -0.41
C TYR A 440 19.98 -6.06 0.04
N TRP A 441 19.70 -6.04 1.34
CA TRP A 441 18.44 -6.57 1.88
C TRP A 441 17.23 -5.70 1.52
N CYS A 442 17.40 -4.39 1.38
CA CYS A 442 16.36 -3.48 0.90
C CYS A 442 15.91 -3.83 -0.52
N PHE A 443 16.86 -4.13 -1.43
CA PHE A 443 16.52 -4.59 -2.78
C PHE A 443 15.85 -5.97 -2.78
N GLN A 444 16.19 -6.86 -1.84
CA GLN A 444 15.48 -8.14 -1.67
C GLN A 444 14.02 -7.93 -1.21
N VAL A 445 13.76 -6.97 -0.32
CA VAL A 445 12.40 -6.57 0.07
C VAL A 445 11.64 -5.98 -1.13
N LEU A 446 12.31 -5.13 -1.92
CA LEU A 446 11.73 -4.52 -3.11
C LEU A 446 11.30 -5.57 -4.16
N GLU A 447 12.17 -6.54 -4.46
CA GLU A 447 11.88 -7.63 -5.40
C GLU A 447 10.70 -8.49 -4.93
N GLN A 448 10.63 -8.79 -3.63
CA GLN A 448 9.49 -9.51 -3.04
C GLN A 448 8.18 -8.74 -3.10
N CYS A 449 8.21 -7.40 -3.05
CA CYS A 449 7.01 -6.57 -3.24
C CYS A 449 6.52 -6.60 -4.69
N PHE A 450 7.44 -6.65 -5.66
CA PHE A 450 7.15 -6.64 -7.08
C PHE A 450 7.02 -8.04 -7.73
N GLU A 451 6.87 -9.09 -6.92
CA GLU A 451 6.51 -10.41 -7.43
C GLU A 451 5.18 -10.34 -8.20
N MET A 452 5.23 -10.76 -9.46
CA MET A 452 4.16 -10.65 -10.45
C MET A 452 3.03 -11.67 -10.20
N ASP A 453 3.35 -12.81 -9.58
CA ASP A 453 2.35 -13.75 -9.10
C ASP A 453 1.86 -13.33 -7.70
N PRO A 454 0.63 -12.83 -7.56
CA PRO A 454 0.13 -12.39 -6.26
C PRO A 454 0.07 -13.51 -5.21
N GLN A 455 0.11 -14.79 -5.60
CA GLN A 455 0.19 -15.91 -4.66
C GLN A 455 1.59 -16.10 -4.07
N LYS A 456 2.64 -15.69 -4.79
CA LYS A 456 4.04 -15.78 -4.37
C LYS A 456 4.54 -14.51 -3.71
N ARG A 457 3.93 -13.36 -4.01
CA ARG A 457 4.26 -12.07 -3.39
C ARG A 457 4.23 -12.20 -1.87
N SER A 458 5.25 -11.71 -1.18
CA SER A 458 5.36 -11.79 0.28
C SER A 458 4.20 -11.07 0.99
N SER A 459 3.81 -11.51 2.19
CA SER A 459 2.88 -10.75 3.04
C SER A 459 3.63 -9.68 3.84
N ALA A 460 2.90 -8.76 4.49
CA ALA A 460 3.53 -7.80 5.40
C ALA A 460 4.32 -8.50 6.51
N GLU A 461 3.80 -9.63 7.01
CA GLU A 461 4.48 -10.43 8.03
C GLU A 461 5.74 -11.13 7.49
N ASP A 462 5.70 -11.66 6.27
CA ASP A 462 6.88 -12.29 5.65
C ASP A 462 7.98 -11.25 5.44
N LEU A 463 7.63 -10.05 4.97
CA LEU A 463 8.58 -8.96 4.76
C LEU A 463 9.22 -8.49 6.07
N LEU A 464 8.45 -8.35 7.15
CA LEU A 464 8.98 -7.96 8.47
C LEU A 464 9.99 -8.97 9.05
N LYS A 465 9.96 -10.23 8.60
CA LYS A 465 10.90 -11.29 9.01
C LYS A 465 12.19 -11.30 8.18
N THR A 466 12.31 -10.44 7.16
CA THR A 466 13.52 -10.37 6.33
C THR A 466 14.69 -9.75 7.11
N PRO A 467 15.94 -10.11 6.78
CA PRO A 467 17.11 -9.59 7.49
C PRO A 467 17.23 -8.05 7.49
N PHE A 468 16.58 -7.37 6.54
CA PHE A 468 16.55 -5.91 6.48
C PHE A 468 16.02 -5.27 7.76
N PHE A 469 15.13 -5.95 8.50
CA PHE A 469 14.46 -5.40 9.67
C PHE A 469 14.95 -5.99 11.01
N ASN A 470 15.96 -6.86 11.01
CA ASN A 470 16.43 -7.54 12.22
C ASN A 470 16.74 -6.57 13.37
N GLU A 471 17.55 -5.53 13.09
CA GLU A 471 17.93 -4.49 14.06
C GLU A 471 16.70 -3.81 14.71
N LEU A 472 15.67 -3.51 13.91
CA LEU A 472 14.45 -2.86 14.40
C LEU A 472 13.56 -3.81 15.21
N ASN A 473 13.50 -5.08 14.80
CA ASN A 473 12.74 -6.10 15.50
C ASN A 473 13.38 -6.43 16.86
N GLU A 474 14.70 -6.60 16.91
CA GLU A 474 15.47 -6.83 18.15
C GLU A 474 15.29 -5.70 19.17
N ASN A 475 15.39 -4.45 18.71
CA ASN A 475 15.16 -3.28 19.57
C ASN A 475 13.72 -3.21 20.11
N THR A 476 12.75 -3.72 19.36
CA THR A 476 11.35 -3.78 19.82
C THR A 476 11.20 -4.83 20.93
N TYR A 477 11.80 -6.01 20.79
CA TYR A 477 11.78 -7.03 21.85
C TYR A 477 12.46 -6.58 23.15
N LEU A 478 13.48 -5.71 23.07
CA LEU A 478 14.14 -5.15 24.26
C LEU A 478 13.25 -4.13 24.97
N LEU A 479 12.49 -3.33 24.24
CA LEU A 479 11.55 -2.34 24.80
C LEU A 479 10.28 -3.01 25.35
N ASP A 480 9.77 -4.02 24.65
CA ASP A 480 8.61 -4.82 25.05
C ASP A 480 8.98 -5.85 26.16
N GLY A 481 10.27 -6.00 26.49
CA GLY A 481 10.79 -6.90 27.52
C GLY A 481 10.96 -6.27 28.92
N GLU A 482 11.03 -4.93 29.00
CA GLU A 482 11.11 -4.17 30.26
C GLU A 482 9.81 -3.45 30.62
N SER A 483 8.84 -3.44 29.71
CA SER A 483 7.45 -3.07 29.97
C SER A 483 6.58 -4.30 29.74
N THR A 484 5.84 -4.73 30.76
CA THR A 484 4.81 -5.76 30.59
C THR A 484 3.71 -5.19 29.71
N ASP A 485 3.88 -5.27 28.38
CA ASP A 485 2.83 -4.95 27.42
C ASP A 485 1.77 -6.07 27.48
N GLU A 486 0.80 -5.89 28.37
CA GLU A 486 -0.55 -6.42 28.21
C GLU A 486 -1.30 -5.75 27.02
N ASP A 487 -0.62 -4.89 26.25
CA ASP A 487 -1.20 -4.02 25.22
C ASP A 487 -1.59 -4.71 23.89
N ASP A 488 -1.33 -6.02 23.73
CA ASP A 488 -1.84 -6.83 22.61
C ASP A 488 -2.96 -7.81 23.01
N VAL A 489 -3.44 -7.75 24.25
CA VAL A 489 -4.64 -8.47 24.71
C VAL A 489 -5.52 -7.51 25.50
N VAL A 490 -6.25 -6.62 24.82
CA VAL A 490 -7.50 -6.13 25.39
C VAL A 490 -8.40 -7.37 25.51
N SER A 491 -8.46 -7.90 26.73
CA SER A 491 -9.37 -8.97 27.10
C SER A 491 -10.76 -8.61 26.59
N SER A 492 -11.44 -9.57 25.98
CA SER A 492 -12.82 -9.43 25.49
C SER A 492 -13.83 -9.08 26.61
N SER A 493 -13.38 -8.84 27.85
CA SER A 493 -14.17 -8.48 29.01
C SER A 493 -14.25 -6.97 29.31
N GLU A 494 -13.46 -6.10 28.67
CA GLU A 494 -13.64 -4.63 28.80
C GLU A 494 -14.39 -3.99 27.63
N ALA A 495 -14.56 -4.72 26.52
CA ALA A 495 -15.44 -4.33 25.42
C ALA A 495 -16.94 -4.39 25.79
N ASP A 496 -17.29 -5.18 26.81
CA ASP A 496 -18.68 -5.36 27.29
C ASP A 496 -19.19 -4.20 28.18
N LEU A 497 -18.37 -3.18 28.46
CA LEU A 497 -18.77 -1.99 29.24
C LEU A 497 -18.93 -0.71 28.39
N LEU A 498 -18.78 -0.81 27.06
CA LEU A 498 -19.08 0.27 26.10
C LEU A 498 -20.38 0.05 25.32
N ASP A 499 -21.18 -0.94 25.73
CA ASP A 499 -22.40 -1.36 25.05
C ASP A 499 -23.62 -0.49 25.40
N LYS A 500 -23.53 0.84 25.15
CA LYS A 500 -24.67 1.78 25.15
C LYS A 500 -24.42 3.02 24.27
N ASP A 501 -23.84 2.86 23.09
CA ASP A 501 -23.93 3.88 22.03
C ASP A 501 -23.98 3.19 20.67
N VAL A 502 -25.10 2.49 20.42
CA VAL A 502 -25.45 2.02 19.08
C VAL A 502 -25.59 3.26 18.20
N LEU A 503 -24.67 3.44 17.26
CA LEU A 503 -24.81 4.35 16.12
C LEU A 503 -26.01 3.88 15.28
N LEU A 504 -27.22 4.23 15.73
CA LEU A 504 -28.44 4.20 14.94
C LEU A 504 -28.35 5.35 13.93
N ILE A 505 -27.66 5.10 12.82
CA ILE A 505 -27.93 5.82 11.58
C ILE A 505 -29.29 5.29 11.09
N SER A 506 -30.36 5.82 11.68
CA SER A 506 -31.72 5.67 11.15
C SER A 506 -31.89 6.59 9.93
N GLU A 507 -32.72 6.11 8.99
CA GLU A 507 -32.91 6.54 7.59
C GLU A 507 -32.65 8.02 7.26
#